data_AF-A0A1V5IE99-F1
#
_entry.id   AF-A0A1V5IE99-F1
#
_cell.length_a   1.000
_cell.length_b   1.000
_cell.length_c   1.000
_cell.angle_alpha   90.00
_cell.angle_beta   90.00
_cell.angle_gamma   90.00
#
_symmetry.space_group_name_H-M   'P 1'
#
loop_
_entity.id
_entity.type
_entity.pdbx_description
1 polymer ?
#
loop_
_entity_poly.entity_id
_entity_poly.type
_entity_poly.pdbx_seq_one_letter_code
_entity_poly.pdbx_strand_id
1 'polypeptide(L)'
;MGPGYAAYHAGLTAQERRDVEAKFLGGKLKAVITTAALGAGVDFPASQVIFDSLAMGISWLTVQEFNQMAGRAGRPDFHDLGKVVILAEPGGTYGRGSSFTEEEVAMRLLKGEMEEVAPEHDLEQSSEEYVANAVVCGGDEQDLEYINNQMIGTLEPVLPTLVENGLVRRRNGTIELMPLARVMAEHFVGVERLLEILSLSGKFKDPIDILAELECSALEERKKDRGKGKREKH
;
A
#
# COMPACT_ATOMS: atom_id res chain seq x y z
N MET A 1 8.77 -25.76 -14.85
CA MET A 1 8.43 -24.83 -15.94
C MET A 1 9.31 -25.18 -17.14
N GLY A 2 8.73 -25.57 -18.28
CA GLY A 2 9.40 -25.75 -19.57
C GLY A 2 9.94 -24.44 -20.16
N PRO A 3 10.57 -24.51 -21.34
CA PRO A 3 11.25 -23.38 -21.96
C PRO A 3 10.25 -22.29 -22.39
N GLY A 4 10.54 -21.02 -22.07
CA GLY A 4 9.81 -19.85 -22.58
C GLY A 4 8.78 -19.22 -21.62
N TYR A 5 8.74 -19.62 -20.35
CA TYR A 5 7.88 -18.99 -19.35
C TYR A 5 8.57 -18.89 -17.98
N ALA A 6 8.12 -17.95 -17.15
CA ALA A 6 8.68 -17.71 -15.82
C ALA A 6 7.61 -17.27 -14.83
N ALA A 7 7.83 -17.53 -13.54
CA ALA A 7 7.07 -16.94 -12.45
C ALA A 7 7.66 -15.58 -12.07
N TYR A 8 6.83 -14.67 -11.55
CA TYR A 8 7.23 -13.38 -11.03
C TYR A 8 6.43 -13.07 -9.75
N HIS A 9 7.11 -13.02 -8.60
CA HIS A 9 6.47 -12.73 -7.31
C HIS A 9 7.50 -12.17 -6.30
N ALA A 10 7.01 -11.64 -5.18
CA ALA A 10 7.84 -11.01 -4.15
C ALA A 10 8.87 -11.95 -3.49
N GLY A 11 8.68 -13.28 -3.62
CA GLY A 11 9.59 -14.29 -3.10
C GLY A 11 10.86 -14.49 -3.94
N LEU A 12 10.92 -13.93 -5.16
CA LEU A 12 12.13 -13.90 -5.96
C LEU A 12 13.09 -12.82 -5.45
N THR A 13 14.39 -13.04 -5.56
CA THR A 13 15.40 -12.01 -5.31
C THR A 13 15.28 -10.87 -6.32
N ALA A 14 15.81 -9.69 -5.99
CA ALA A 14 15.83 -8.56 -6.91
C ALA A 14 16.56 -8.88 -8.23
N GLN A 15 17.62 -9.71 -8.18
CA GLN A 15 18.34 -10.12 -9.37
C GLN A 15 17.49 -11.03 -10.26
N GLU A 16 16.80 -12.01 -9.68
CA GLU A 16 15.91 -12.91 -10.44
C GLU A 16 14.76 -12.15 -11.10
N ARG A 17 14.18 -11.16 -10.41
CA ARG A 17 13.13 -10.30 -10.97
C ARG A 17 13.61 -9.54 -12.20
N ARG A 18 14.77 -8.88 -12.10
CA ARG A 18 15.41 -8.18 -13.24
C ARG A 18 15.70 -9.11 -14.42
N ASP A 19 16.15 -10.33 -14.14
CA ASP A 19 16.45 -11.31 -15.19
C ASP A 19 15.17 -11.75 -15.92
N VAL A 20 14.05 -11.93 -15.21
CA VAL A 20 12.74 -12.25 -15.80
C VAL A 20 12.24 -11.09 -16.64
N GLU A 21 12.29 -9.86 -16.12
CA GLU A 21 11.93 -8.63 -16.84
C GLU A 21 12.69 -8.48 -18.16
N ALA A 22 14.03 -8.58 -18.10
CA ALA A 22 14.88 -8.46 -19.28
C ALA A 22 14.61 -9.55 -20.33
N LYS A 23 14.39 -10.80 -19.89
CA LYS A 23 14.07 -11.91 -20.80
C LYS A 23 12.68 -11.76 -21.42
N PHE A 24 11.70 -11.22 -20.70
CA PHE A 24 10.36 -10.96 -21.23
C PHE A 24 10.37 -9.80 -22.23
N LEU A 25 10.99 -8.67 -21.89
CA LEU A 25 11.12 -7.52 -22.77
C LEU A 25 11.89 -7.86 -24.05
N GLY A 26 12.93 -8.68 -23.93
CA GLY A 26 13.71 -9.21 -25.05
C GLY A 26 13.04 -10.35 -25.84
N GLY A 27 11.78 -10.71 -25.54
CA GLY A 27 11.00 -11.71 -26.27
C GLY A 27 11.46 -13.17 -26.10
N LYS A 28 12.39 -13.42 -25.17
CA LYS A 28 12.89 -14.77 -24.82
C LYS A 28 11.88 -15.53 -23.97
N LEU A 29 11.08 -14.83 -23.17
CA LEU A 29 9.90 -15.38 -22.50
C LEU A 29 8.65 -15.00 -23.31
N LYS A 30 7.75 -15.96 -23.49
CA LYS A 30 6.44 -15.78 -24.14
C LYS A 30 5.36 -15.44 -23.13
N ALA A 31 5.52 -15.86 -21.88
CA ALA A 31 4.57 -15.61 -20.81
C ALA A 31 5.29 -15.44 -19.46
N VAL A 32 4.73 -14.58 -18.62
CA VAL A 32 5.10 -14.42 -17.21
C VAL A 32 3.86 -14.64 -16.37
N ILE A 33 3.98 -15.52 -15.37
CA ILE A 33 2.91 -15.81 -14.41
C ILE A 33 3.21 -15.02 -13.15
N THR A 34 2.28 -14.17 -12.71
CA THR A 34 2.48 -13.29 -11.57
C THR A 34 1.29 -13.30 -10.63
N THR A 35 1.54 -13.06 -9.34
CA THR A 35 0.51 -12.86 -8.30
C THR A 35 0.54 -11.39 -7.88
N ALA A 36 -0.57 -10.66 -8.01
CA ALA A 36 -0.73 -9.25 -7.59
C ALA A 36 0.36 -8.26 -8.05
N ALA A 37 1.32 -8.67 -8.88
CA ALA A 37 2.53 -7.90 -9.06
C ALA A 37 2.38 -7.01 -10.28
N LEU A 38 1.64 -5.92 -10.12
CA LEU A 38 1.77 -4.71 -10.94
C LEU A 38 1.62 -3.40 -10.14
N GLY A 39 1.42 -3.47 -8.81
CA GLY A 39 1.33 -2.29 -7.92
C GLY A 39 2.67 -1.69 -7.47
N ALA A 40 3.82 -2.26 -7.86
CA ALA A 40 5.15 -1.85 -7.39
C ALA A 40 6.07 -1.32 -8.52
N GLY A 41 5.49 -0.79 -9.60
CA GLY A 41 6.26 -0.03 -10.61
C GLY A 41 7.07 -0.85 -11.63
N VAL A 42 6.77 -2.13 -11.83
CA VAL A 42 7.43 -2.97 -12.84
C VAL A 42 6.64 -2.92 -14.15
N ASP A 43 7.31 -2.60 -15.25
CA ASP A 43 6.65 -2.43 -16.55
C ASP A 43 6.71 -3.69 -17.42
N PHE A 44 5.57 -4.40 -17.51
CA PHE A 44 5.38 -5.55 -18.40
C PHE A 44 4.37 -5.22 -19.50
N PRO A 45 4.73 -4.45 -20.54
CA PRO A 45 3.84 -4.26 -21.68
C PRO A 45 3.70 -5.59 -22.42
N ALA A 46 2.50 -6.17 -22.40
CA ALA A 46 2.19 -7.48 -22.97
C ALA A 46 1.14 -7.37 -24.07
N SER A 47 1.13 -8.28 -25.04
CA SER A 47 0.06 -8.31 -26.05
C SER A 47 -1.30 -8.64 -25.43
N GLN A 48 -1.29 -9.40 -24.33
CA GLN A 48 -2.47 -9.90 -23.65
C GLN A 48 -2.22 -10.06 -22.16
N VAL A 49 -3.23 -9.77 -21.35
CA VAL A 49 -3.29 -10.08 -19.91
C VAL A 49 -4.39 -11.11 -19.69
N ILE A 50 -4.10 -12.15 -18.91
CA ILE A 50 -5.04 -13.24 -18.59
C ILE A 50 -5.20 -13.30 -17.07
N PHE A 51 -6.43 -13.18 -16.60
CA PHE A 51 -6.80 -13.41 -15.20
C PHE A 51 -7.23 -14.86 -15.06
N ASP A 52 -6.37 -15.68 -14.48
CA ASP A 52 -6.65 -17.09 -14.13
C ASP A 52 -7.51 -17.22 -12.87
N SER A 53 -7.43 -16.23 -11.99
CA SER A 53 -8.29 -16.09 -10.81
C SER A 53 -8.60 -14.62 -10.58
N LEU A 54 -9.82 -14.35 -10.10
CA LEU A 54 -10.26 -13.00 -9.72
C LEU A 54 -10.06 -12.70 -8.24
N ALA A 55 -9.34 -13.57 -7.52
CA ALA A 55 -9.10 -13.43 -6.10
C ALA A 55 -7.60 -13.51 -5.76
N MET A 56 -7.21 -12.72 -4.76
CA MET A 56 -5.86 -12.70 -4.21
C MET A 56 -5.93 -13.02 -2.71
N GLY A 57 -5.33 -14.13 -2.30
CA GLY A 57 -5.40 -14.59 -0.92
C GLY A 57 -6.82 -15.00 -0.53
N ILE A 58 -7.49 -14.18 0.29
CA ILE A 58 -8.88 -14.42 0.73
C ILE A 58 -9.87 -13.37 0.20
N SER A 59 -9.40 -12.44 -0.63
CA SER A 59 -10.18 -11.29 -1.08
C SER A 59 -10.32 -11.32 -2.60
N TRP A 60 -11.48 -10.92 -3.09
CA TRP A 60 -11.69 -10.61 -4.51
C TRP A 60 -10.87 -9.38 -4.91
N LEU A 61 -10.44 -9.34 -6.17
CA LEU A 61 -9.85 -8.16 -6.77
C LEU A 61 -10.80 -6.96 -6.67
N THR A 62 -10.23 -5.80 -6.40
CA THR A 62 -10.88 -4.50 -6.58
C THR A 62 -10.87 -4.09 -8.05
N VAL A 63 -11.76 -3.17 -8.41
CA VAL A 63 -11.80 -2.58 -9.77
C VAL A 63 -10.49 -1.88 -10.10
N GLN A 64 -9.86 -1.22 -9.12
CA GLN A 64 -8.59 -0.54 -9.30
C GLN A 64 -7.44 -1.52 -9.56
N GLU A 65 -7.31 -2.58 -8.77
CA GLU A 65 -6.29 -3.63 -8.99
C GLU A 65 -6.47 -4.30 -10.36
N PHE A 66 -7.71 -4.63 -10.71
CA PHE A 66 -8.04 -5.19 -12.03
C PHE A 66 -7.59 -4.26 -13.15
N ASN A 67 -7.95 -2.97 -13.10
CA ASN A 67 -7.59 -2.03 -14.15
C ASN A 67 -6.09 -1.74 -14.21
N GLN A 68 -5.38 -1.67 -13.07
CA GLN A 68 -3.92 -1.56 -13.05
C GLN A 68 -3.24 -2.75 -13.73
N MET A 69 -3.81 -3.95 -13.59
CA MET A 69 -3.31 -5.14 -14.26
C MET A 69 -3.69 -5.19 -15.74
N ALA A 70 -4.96 -4.92 -16.05
CA ALA A 70 -5.51 -4.92 -17.40
C ALA A 70 -4.87 -3.85 -18.29
N GLY A 71 -4.51 -2.70 -17.74
CA GLY A 71 -3.86 -1.58 -18.45
C GLY A 71 -2.49 -1.92 -19.04
N ARG A 72 -1.94 -3.10 -18.76
CA ARG A 72 -0.69 -3.58 -19.36
C ARG A 72 -0.88 -4.43 -20.60
N ALA A 73 -2.13 -4.70 -20.96
CA ALA A 73 -2.46 -5.29 -22.24
C ALA A 73 -2.34 -4.22 -23.34
N GLY A 74 -1.59 -4.55 -24.38
CA GLY A 74 -1.25 -3.66 -25.49
C GLY A 74 0.20 -3.21 -25.38
N ARG A 75 0.99 -3.44 -26.44
CA ARG A 75 2.33 -2.87 -26.59
C ARG A 75 2.23 -1.70 -27.57
N PRO A 76 2.38 -0.43 -27.14
CA PRO A 76 2.20 0.73 -28.01
C PRO A 76 3.03 0.65 -29.31
N ASP A 77 4.25 0.10 -29.24
CA ASP A 77 5.16 0.01 -30.38
C ASP A 77 4.92 -1.20 -31.30
N PHE A 78 4.06 -2.16 -30.90
CA PHE A 78 3.95 -3.46 -31.60
C PHE A 78 2.52 -3.96 -31.85
N HIS A 79 1.50 -3.42 -31.17
CA HIS A 79 0.12 -3.91 -31.25
C HIS A 79 -0.90 -2.77 -31.26
N ASP A 80 -1.83 -2.82 -32.20
CA ASP A 80 -2.92 -1.85 -32.33
C ASP A 80 -4.00 -2.00 -31.23
N LEU A 81 -4.09 -3.19 -30.60
CA LEU A 81 -5.09 -3.53 -29.58
C LEU A 81 -4.50 -4.43 -28.49
N GLY A 82 -4.70 -4.08 -27.22
CA GLY A 82 -4.45 -4.93 -26.06
C GLY A 82 -5.62 -5.87 -25.79
N LYS A 83 -5.35 -7.14 -25.48
CA LYS A 83 -6.39 -8.11 -25.12
C LYS A 83 -6.40 -8.39 -23.61
N VAL A 84 -7.57 -8.35 -23.01
CA VAL A 84 -7.77 -8.75 -21.61
C VAL A 84 -8.73 -9.93 -21.59
N VAL A 85 -8.33 -11.02 -20.93
CA VAL A 85 -9.12 -12.25 -20.84
C VAL A 85 -9.31 -12.58 -19.37
N ILE A 86 -10.56 -12.82 -18.97
CA ILE A 86 -10.91 -13.34 -17.65
C ILE A 86 -11.33 -14.80 -17.82
N LEU A 87 -10.70 -15.69 -17.07
CA LEU A 87 -11.14 -17.06 -16.89
C LEU A 87 -12.00 -17.08 -15.63
N ALA A 88 -13.30 -17.28 -15.81
CA ALA A 88 -14.27 -17.42 -14.72
C ALA A 88 -15.02 -18.75 -14.91
N GLU A 89 -15.13 -19.54 -13.84
CA GLU A 89 -15.90 -20.77 -13.84
C GLU A 89 -17.37 -20.48 -13.46
N PRO A 90 -18.35 -20.72 -14.37
CA PRO A 90 -19.78 -20.50 -14.10
C PRO A 90 -20.26 -21.09 -12.77
N GLY A 91 -20.72 -20.23 -11.85
CA GLY A 91 -21.19 -20.64 -10.51
C GLY A 91 -20.05 -20.98 -9.54
N GLY A 92 -18.80 -20.79 -9.95
CA GLY A 92 -17.62 -20.88 -9.11
C GLY A 92 -17.68 -19.86 -7.99
N THR A 93 -17.28 -20.26 -6.79
CA THR A 93 -17.25 -19.38 -5.62
C THR A 93 -15.90 -19.47 -4.95
N TYR A 94 -15.39 -18.33 -4.49
CA TYR A 94 -14.10 -18.27 -3.84
C TYR A 94 -14.25 -18.27 -2.31
N GLY A 95 -13.75 -19.31 -1.65
CA GLY A 95 -13.83 -19.46 -0.19
C GLY A 95 -15.23 -19.85 0.32
N ARG A 96 -15.27 -20.47 1.51
CA ARG A 96 -16.55 -20.84 2.16
C ARG A 96 -17.22 -19.57 2.69
N GLY A 97 -18.21 -19.06 1.96
CA GLY A 97 -19.02 -17.91 2.36
C GLY A 97 -18.95 -16.69 1.44
N SER A 98 -18.33 -16.78 0.25
CA SER A 98 -18.47 -15.69 -0.73
C SER A 98 -19.92 -15.56 -1.17
N SER A 99 -20.46 -14.34 -1.09
CA SER A 99 -21.80 -14.00 -1.56
C SER A 99 -21.88 -13.86 -3.08
N PHE A 100 -20.75 -13.85 -3.77
CA PHE A 100 -20.66 -13.63 -5.21
C PHE A 100 -20.03 -14.81 -5.94
N THR A 101 -20.53 -15.09 -7.14
CA THR A 101 -19.89 -16.02 -8.09
C THR A 101 -18.77 -15.33 -8.88
N GLU A 102 -17.90 -16.12 -9.50
CA GLU A 102 -16.83 -15.59 -10.34
C GLU A 102 -17.36 -14.74 -11.51
N GLU A 103 -18.49 -15.09 -12.12
CA GLU A 103 -19.11 -14.28 -13.19
C GLU A 103 -19.62 -12.94 -12.68
N GLU A 104 -20.23 -12.90 -11.49
CA GLU A 104 -20.70 -11.67 -10.88
C GLU A 104 -19.53 -10.74 -10.58
N VAL A 105 -18.43 -11.29 -10.05
CA VAL A 105 -17.19 -10.54 -9.82
C VAL A 105 -16.59 -10.07 -11.14
N ALA A 106 -16.51 -10.93 -12.16
CA ALA A 106 -15.99 -10.58 -13.47
C ALA A 106 -16.76 -9.41 -14.10
N MET A 107 -18.10 -9.47 -14.05
CA MET A 107 -18.97 -8.40 -14.56
C MET A 107 -18.77 -7.10 -13.79
N ARG A 108 -18.61 -7.17 -12.46
CA ARG A 108 -18.32 -6.00 -11.62
C ARG A 108 -16.97 -5.38 -11.99
N LEU A 109 -15.94 -6.18 -12.21
CA LEU A 109 -14.60 -5.69 -12.57
C LEU A 109 -14.57 -5.05 -13.96
N LEU A 110 -15.27 -5.64 -14.94
CA LEU A 110 -15.33 -5.13 -16.31
C LEU A 110 -16.17 -3.85 -16.45
N LYS A 111 -17.20 -3.68 -15.61
CA LYS A 111 -18.11 -2.52 -15.65
C LYS A 111 -17.80 -1.48 -14.59
N GLY A 112 -16.95 -1.81 -13.62
CA GLY A 112 -16.62 -0.93 -12.52
C GLY A 112 -15.83 0.27 -13.03
N GLU A 113 -16.20 1.45 -12.55
CA GLU A 113 -15.41 2.66 -12.74
C GLU A 113 -14.36 2.74 -11.63
N MET A 114 -13.19 3.32 -11.93
CA MET A 114 -12.23 3.64 -10.87
C MET A 114 -12.83 4.74 -10.00
N GLU A 115 -13.06 4.44 -8.73
CA GLU A 115 -13.42 5.44 -7.75
C GLU A 115 -12.20 6.31 -7.42
N GLU A 116 -12.44 7.58 -7.12
CA GLU A 116 -11.42 8.47 -6.60
C GLU A 116 -11.05 8.00 -5.19
N VAL A 117 -9.84 7.45 -5.03
CA VAL A 117 -9.35 7.02 -3.73
C VAL A 117 -8.63 8.20 -3.09
N ALA A 118 -9.30 8.85 -2.14
CA ALA A 118 -8.65 9.74 -1.20
C ALA A 118 -8.08 8.87 -0.06
N PRO A 119 -6.77 8.95 0.24
CA PRO A 119 -6.22 8.25 1.38
C PRO A 119 -6.85 8.80 2.67
N GLU A 120 -7.43 7.90 3.47
CA GLU A 120 -7.79 8.20 4.85
C GLU A 120 -6.56 7.95 5.70
N HIS A 121 -5.97 9.02 6.25
CA HIS A 121 -4.82 8.89 7.14
C HIS A 121 -5.33 8.66 8.56
N ASP A 122 -4.88 7.57 9.18
CA ASP A 122 -5.08 7.37 10.61
C ASP A 122 -4.24 8.35 11.44
N LEU A 123 -4.36 8.29 12.77
CA LEU A 123 -3.59 9.15 13.68
C LEU A 123 -2.08 9.07 13.44
N GLU A 124 -1.56 7.87 13.20
CA GLU A 124 -0.13 7.63 12.98
C GLU A 124 0.34 8.35 11.72
N GLN A 125 -0.29 8.08 10.58
CA GLN A 125 0.02 8.69 9.30
C GLN A 125 -0.22 10.20 9.31
N SER A 126 -1.30 10.65 9.97
CA SER A 126 -1.63 12.07 10.06
C SER A 126 -0.61 12.83 10.90
N SER A 127 -0.08 12.21 11.96
CA SER A 127 0.90 12.84 12.84
C SER A 127 2.27 12.96 12.19
N GLU A 128 2.67 11.95 11.41
CA GLU A 128 3.88 11.96 10.58
C GLU A 128 3.82 13.09 9.55
N GLU A 129 2.73 13.16 8.79
CA GLU A 129 2.53 14.17 7.75
C GLU A 129 2.50 15.58 8.33
N TYR A 130 1.79 15.78 9.46
CA TYR A 130 1.70 17.07 10.12
C TYR A 130 3.07 17.62 10.55
N VAL A 131 3.93 16.78 11.15
CA VAL A 131 5.27 17.23 11.56
C VAL A 131 6.17 17.50 10.36
N ALA A 132 6.04 16.72 9.27
CA ALA A 132 6.77 16.97 8.03
C ALA A 132 6.38 18.33 7.43
N ASN A 133 5.08 18.61 7.30
CA ASN A 133 4.60 19.90 6.79
C ASN A 133 4.97 21.05 7.73
N ALA A 134 4.97 20.85 9.05
CA ALA A 134 5.44 21.85 9.99
C ALA A 134 6.94 22.17 9.82
N VAL A 135 7.78 21.19 9.47
CA VAL A 135 9.18 21.45 9.11
C VAL A 135 9.27 22.30 7.84
N VAL A 136 8.51 21.94 6.80
CA VAL A 136 8.52 22.63 5.49
C VAL A 136 8.09 24.09 5.62
N CYS A 137 7.03 24.35 6.40
CA CYS A 137 6.49 25.69 6.64
C CYS A 137 7.29 26.51 7.68
N GLY A 138 8.39 25.96 8.22
CA GLY A 138 9.12 26.61 9.32
C GLY A 138 8.28 26.78 10.60
N GLY A 139 7.22 26.00 10.74
CA GLY A 139 6.25 26.08 11.81
C GLY A 139 5.21 27.18 11.67
N ASP A 140 5.17 27.96 10.59
CA ASP A 140 4.09 28.95 10.41
C ASP A 140 2.74 28.24 10.33
N GLU A 141 1.81 28.61 11.21
CA GLU A 141 0.54 27.91 11.36
C GLU A 141 -0.41 28.18 10.19
N GLN A 142 -0.36 29.35 9.57
CA GLN A 142 -1.20 29.66 8.41
C GLN A 142 -0.73 28.89 7.18
N ASP A 143 0.59 28.85 6.96
CA ASP A 143 1.16 28.05 5.87
C ASP A 143 0.90 26.56 6.08
N LEU A 144 0.98 26.07 7.32
CA LEU A 144 0.69 24.69 7.66
C LEU A 144 -0.79 24.33 7.43
N GLU A 145 -1.72 25.19 7.86
CA GLU A 145 -3.15 25.03 7.56
C GLU A 145 -3.40 25.07 6.05
N TYR A 146 -2.73 25.95 5.32
CA TYR A 146 -2.85 26.05 3.87
C TYR A 146 -2.41 24.76 3.17
N ILE A 147 -1.19 24.27 3.44
CA ILE A 147 -0.68 23.04 2.83
C ILE A 147 -1.56 21.85 3.18
N ASN A 148 -1.91 21.67 4.46
CA ASN A 148 -2.71 20.53 4.89
C ASN A 148 -4.08 20.48 4.19
N ASN A 149 -4.70 21.63 3.93
CA ASN A 149 -5.97 21.72 3.21
C ASN A 149 -5.86 21.54 1.68
N GLN A 150 -4.65 21.54 1.12
CA GLN A 150 -4.40 21.28 -0.30
C GLN A 150 -4.03 19.81 -0.58
N MET A 151 -3.77 19.01 0.46
CA MET A 151 -3.42 17.61 0.29
C MET A 151 -4.62 16.76 -0.09
N ILE A 152 -4.36 15.73 -0.90
CA ILE A 152 -5.35 14.74 -1.26
C ILE A 152 -5.43 13.73 -0.11
N GLY A 153 -6.61 13.59 0.48
CA GLY A 153 -6.83 12.73 1.63
C GLY A 153 -7.41 13.49 2.83
N THR A 154 -7.72 12.76 3.88
CA THR A 154 -8.17 13.33 5.15
C THR A 154 -7.10 13.12 6.21
N LEU A 155 -6.71 14.20 6.90
CA LEU A 155 -5.87 14.11 8.09
C LEU A 155 -6.73 14.17 9.35
N GLU A 156 -6.42 13.31 10.31
CA GLU A 156 -6.97 13.42 11.67
C GLU A 156 -6.41 14.66 12.40
N PRO A 157 -7.17 15.25 13.34
CA PRO A 157 -6.69 16.38 14.14
C PRO A 157 -5.61 15.92 15.14
N VAL A 158 -4.34 16.02 14.75
CA VAL A 158 -3.21 15.49 15.54
C VAL A 158 -2.58 16.48 16.52
N LEU A 159 -2.78 17.79 16.33
CA LEU A 159 -2.14 18.82 17.15
C LEU A 159 -2.38 18.64 18.66
N PRO A 160 -3.60 18.32 19.15
CA PRO A 160 -3.82 18.07 20.58
C PRO A 160 -2.91 16.96 21.12
N THR A 161 -2.81 15.84 20.41
CA THR A 161 -1.99 14.68 20.76
C THR A 161 -0.51 15.03 20.78
N LEU A 162 -0.02 15.79 19.79
CA LEU A 162 1.38 16.22 19.71
C LEU A 162 1.74 17.19 20.84
N VAL A 163 0.82 18.06 21.25
CA VAL A 163 1.01 18.98 22.38
C VAL A 163 0.99 18.23 23.70
N GLU A 164 0.03 17.31 23.90
CA GLU A 164 -0.09 16.51 25.13
C GLU A 164 1.17 15.67 25.39
N ASN A 165 1.76 15.10 24.33
CA ASN A 165 3.00 14.33 24.41
C ASN A 165 4.28 15.20 24.44
N GLY A 166 4.15 16.53 24.45
CA GLY A 166 5.29 17.45 24.50
C GLY A 166 6.17 17.41 23.25
N LEU A 167 5.63 16.98 22.11
CA LEU A 167 6.32 16.91 20.82
C LEU A 167 6.28 18.25 20.09
N VAL A 168 5.24 19.05 20.35
CA VAL A 168 5.01 20.34 19.73
C VAL A 168 4.60 21.38 20.77
N ARG A 169 4.97 22.64 20.55
CA ARG A 169 4.45 23.79 21.29
C ARG A 169 3.90 24.85 20.35
N ARG A 170 2.67 25.31 20.59
CA ARG A 170 2.08 26.42 19.85
C ARG A 170 2.42 27.74 20.52
N ARG A 171 3.01 28.69 19.78
CA ARG A 171 3.38 30.03 20.26
C ARG A 171 3.15 31.08 19.18
N ASN A 172 2.28 32.05 19.45
CA ASN A 172 2.05 33.22 18.60
C ASN A 172 1.81 32.92 17.10
N GLY A 173 1.03 31.88 16.78
CA GLY A 173 0.79 31.46 15.39
C GLY A 173 1.94 30.66 14.77
N THR A 174 2.87 30.18 15.58
CA THR A 174 3.96 29.29 15.17
C THR A 174 3.91 27.98 15.95
N ILE A 175 4.08 26.86 15.25
CA ILE A 175 4.22 25.50 15.72
C ILE A 175 5.71 25.20 15.90
N GLU A 176 6.18 25.21 17.15
CA GLU A 176 7.55 24.88 17.51
C GLU A 176 7.70 23.36 17.68
N LEU A 177 8.44 22.73 16.76
CA LEU A 177 8.77 21.30 16.84
C LEU A 177 9.91 21.04 17.85
N MET A 178 9.64 20.17 18.82
CA MET A 178 10.62 19.69 19.78
C MET A 178 11.56 18.65 19.13
N PRO A 179 12.72 18.32 19.72
CA PRO A 179 13.69 17.42 19.10
C PRO A 179 13.12 16.07 18.66
N LEU A 180 12.24 15.47 19.47
CA LEU A 180 11.59 14.20 19.13
C LEU A 180 10.61 14.32 17.95
N ALA A 181 9.90 15.44 17.80
CA ALA A 181 9.07 15.70 16.62
C ALA A 181 9.90 15.94 15.35
N ARG A 182 11.12 16.45 15.47
CA ARG A 182 12.05 16.54 14.34
C ARG A 182 12.53 15.16 13.92
N VAL A 183 12.81 14.28 14.87
CA VAL A 183 13.14 12.87 14.60
C VAL A 183 11.98 12.16 13.88
N MET A 184 10.72 12.41 14.28
CA MET A 184 9.54 11.91 13.56
C MET A 184 9.58 12.32 12.08
N ALA A 185 9.79 13.61 11.80
CA ALA A 185 9.85 14.12 10.42
C ALA A 185 11.06 13.61 9.63
N GLU A 186 12.24 13.48 10.26
CA GLU A 186 13.46 12.99 9.60
C GLU A 186 13.40 11.49 9.27
N HIS A 187 12.67 10.72 10.06
CA HIS A 187 12.60 9.26 9.94
C HIS A 187 11.26 8.73 9.45
N PHE A 188 10.29 9.60 9.13
CA PHE A 188 8.95 9.20 8.69
C PHE A 188 8.30 8.25 9.71
N VAL A 189 8.20 8.73 10.95
CA VAL A 189 7.65 7.99 12.08
C VAL A 189 6.52 8.80 12.72
N GLY A 190 5.35 8.21 12.87
CA GLY A 190 4.23 8.85 13.56
C GLY A 190 4.31 8.75 15.08
N VAL A 191 3.32 9.34 15.75
CA VAL A 191 3.30 9.54 17.20
C VAL A 191 3.18 8.23 17.97
N GLU A 192 2.39 7.28 17.50
CA GLU A 192 2.17 6.00 18.18
C GLU A 192 3.46 5.18 18.17
N ARG A 193 4.12 5.10 17.01
CA ARG A 193 5.38 4.38 16.86
C ARG A 193 6.51 5.02 17.65
N LEU A 194 6.59 6.36 17.68
CA LEU A 194 7.58 7.06 18.48
C LEU A 194 7.41 6.74 19.98
N LEU A 195 6.18 6.80 20.49
CA LEU A 195 5.88 6.51 21.89
C LEU A 195 6.19 5.05 22.25
N GLU A 196 5.94 4.12 21.33
CA GLU A 196 6.33 2.71 21.48
C GLU A 196 7.86 2.58 21.61
N ILE A 197 8.63 3.21 20.71
CA ILE A 197 10.10 3.21 20.74
C ILE A 197 10.62 3.78 22.06
N LEU A 198 10.07 4.91 22.52
CA LEU A 198 10.49 5.54 23.78
C LEU A 198 10.17 4.65 25.00
N SER A 199 8.99 4.01 25.01
CA SER A 199 8.58 3.07 26.04
C SER A 199 9.54 1.87 26.13
N LEU A 200 9.95 1.31 24.99
CA LEU A 200 10.89 0.19 24.93
C LEU A 200 12.32 0.61 25.26
N SER A 201 12.77 1.79 24.83
CA SER A 201 14.07 2.32 25.20
C SER A 201 14.22 2.58 26.71
N GLY A 202 13.11 2.76 27.42
CA GLY A 202 13.11 2.81 28.89
C GLY A 202 13.25 1.44 29.56
N LYS A 203 12.89 0.35 28.86
CA LYS A 203 12.87 -1.03 29.39
C LYS A 203 14.10 -1.84 29.00
N PHE A 204 14.59 -1.65 27.77
CA PHE A 204 15.69 -2.41 27.19
C PHE A 204 16.88 -1.48 26.93
N LYS A 205 18.09 -2.00 27.17
CA LYS A 205 19.34 -1.28 26.92
C LYS A 205 20.02 -1.69 25.61
N ASP A 206 19.73 -2.91 25.12
CA ASP A 206 20.24 -3.40 23.85
C ASP A 206 19.28 -2.98 22.72
N PRO A 207 19.75 -2.25 21.69
CA PRO A 207 18.95 -1.91 20.53
C PRO A 207 18.37 -3.13 19.80
N ILE A 208 19.03 -4.29 19.86
CA ILE A 208 18.54 -5.52 19.23
C ILE A 208 17.26 -6.02 19.93
N ASP A 209 17.20 -5.93 21.26
CA ASP A 209 16.02 -6.34 22.03
C ASP A 209 14.83 -5.42 21.73
N ILE A 210 15.09 -4.11 21.61
CA ILE A 210 14.07 -3.12 21.23
C ILE A 210 13.53 -3.46 19.83
N LEU A 211 14.42 -3.69 18.85
CA LEU A 211 14.04 -4.03 17.49
C LEU A 211 13.22 -5.33 17.44
N ALA A 212 13.65 -6.36 18.17
CA ALA A 212 12.95 -7.64 18.22
C ALA A 212 11.53 -7.48 18.78
N GLU A 213 11.34 -6.68 19.84
CA GLU A 213 10.02 -6.43 20.41
C GLU A 213 9.14 -5.63 19.44
N LEU A 214 9.68 -4.59 18.82
CA LEU A 214 8.98 -3.77 17.82
C LEU A 214 8.52 -4.59 16.60
N GLU A 215 9.31 -5.58 16.16
CA GLU A 215 8.91 -6.50 15.08
C GLU A 215 7.83 -7.48 15.55
N CYS A 216 7.93 -8.01 16.77
CA CYS A 216 6.93 -8.89 17.36
C CYS A 216 5.56 -8.20 17.48
N SER A 217 5.50 -6.99 18.04
CA SER A 217 4.28 -6.19 18.15
C SER A 217 3.60 -5.98 16.80
N ALA A 218 4.37 -5.55 15.78
CA ALA A 218 3.86 -5.32 14.43
C ALA A 218 3.30 -6.61 13.77
N LEU A 219 3.90 -7.77 14.05
CA LEU A 219 3.39 -9.07 13.58
C LEU A 219 2.07 -9.45 14.26
N GLU A 220 1.85 -9.06 15.52
CA GLU A 220 0.59 -9.31 16.23
C GLU A 220 -0.54 -8.40 15.75
N GLU A 221 -0.27 -7.12 15.52
CA GLU A 221 -1.24 -6.16 14.97
C GLU A 221 -1.71 -6.57 13.58
N ARG A 222 -0.77 -6.94 12.69
CA ARG A 222 -1.11 -7.50 11.37
C ARG A 222 -1.97 -8.76 11.43
N LYS A 223 -1.84 -9.57 12.50
CA LYS A 223 -2.73 -10.73 12.73
C LYS A 223 -4.10 -10.29 13.23
N LYS A 224 -4.19 -9.25 14.06
CA LYS A 224 -5.46 -8.68 14.57
C LYS A 224 -6.26 -8.00 13.48
N ASP A 225 -5.64 -7.24 12.56
CA ASP A 225 -6.35 -6.60 11.44
C ASP A 225 -6.89 -7.62 10.43
N ARG A 226 -6.14 -8.69 10.17
CA ARG A 226 -6.65 -9.86 9.43
C ARG A 226 -7.85 -10.54 10.13
N GLY A 227 -8.03 -10.30 11.43
CA GLY A 227 -9.16 -10.77 12.24
C GLY A 227 -10.34 -9.79 12.28
N LYS A 228 -10.09 -8.47 12.29
CA LYS A 228 -11.14 -7.42 12.31
C LYS A 228 -11.87 -7.29 10.98
N GLY A 229 -11.19 -7.45 9.84
CA GLY A 229 -11.84 -7.51 8.52
C GLY A 229 -12.86 -8.65 8.35
N LYS A 230 -12.91 -9.62 9.28
CA LYS A 230 -13.96 -10.66 9.36
C LYS A 230 -15.23 -10.22 10.09
N ARG A 231 -15.21 -9.14 10.89
CA ARG A 231 -16.35 -8.73 11.75
C ARG A 231 -17.14 -7.55 11.21
N GLU A 232 -16.56 -6.72 10.34
CA GLU A 232 -17.24 -5.55 9.75
C GLU A 232 -17.99 -5.84 8.44
N LYS A 233 -17.97 -7.09 7.96
CA LYS A 233 -18.77 -7.54 6.81
C LYS A 233 -19.92 -8.47 7.21
N HIS A 234 -20.63 -8.14 8.28
CA HIS A 234 -21.87 -8.81 8.69
C HIS A 234 -23.05 -7.84 8.68
#